data_AF-A0A224XGG2-F1
#
_entry.id   AF-A0A224XGG2-F1
#
_cell.length_a   1.000
_cell.length_b   1.000
_cell.length_c   1.000
_cell.angle_alpha   90.00
_cell.angle_beta   90.00
_cell.angle_gamma   90.00
#
_symmetry.space_group_name_H-M   'P 1'
#
loop_
_entity.id
_entity.type
_entity.pdbx_description
1 polymer ?
#
loop_
_entity_poly.entity_id
_entity_poly.type
_entity_poly.pdbx_seq_one_letter_code
_entity_poly.pdbx_strand_id
1 'polypeptide(L)'
;MIASCGLLLVLVINAVVVTESGHHNRVNCLLPPKTGPCKGSFARYYYDIETRGCKAFIYGGCEGNSNNFSKKHHCEKRCRKVRFFGKY
;
A
#
# COMPACT_ATOMS: atom_id res chain seq x y z
N MET A 1 45.36 9.87 -25.65
CA MET A 1 44.50 11.07 -25.50
C MET A 1 43.91 11.04 -24.11
N ILE A 2 44.39 11.92 -23.25
CA ILE A 2 43.89 12.11 -21.89
C ILE A 2 42.85 13.24 -21.95
N ALA A 3 41.66 12.97 -21.43
CA ALA A 3 40.68 13.93 -20.91
C ALA A 3 39.74 13.15 -19.95
N SER A 4 40.23 12.69 -18.79
CA SER A 4 40.02 13.25 -17.44
C SER A 4 38.52 13.51 -17.11
N CYS A 5 37.92 13.03 -16.02
CA CYS A 5 38.40 12.79 -14.66
C CYS A 5 37.43 11.82 -13.93
N GLY A 6 37.94 10.89 -13.11
CA GLY A 6 37.11 10.07 -12.20
C GLY A 6 37.18 8.55 -12.39
N LEU A 7 38.35 8.02 -12.71
CA LEU A 7 38.65 6.59 -12.63
C LEU A 7 39.02 6.25 -11.17
N LEU A 8 38.17 5.55 -10.42
CA LEU A 8 38.54 4.61 -9.32
C LEU A 8 37.28 4.08 -8.61
N LEU A 9 37.08 2.75 -8.65
CA LEU A 9 35.95 1.95 -8.11
C LEU A 9 34.65 2.17 -8.90
N VAL A 10 34.14 1.21 -9.67
CA VAL A 10 33.65 -0.07 -9.17
C VAL A 10 33.84 -1.13 -10.28
N LEU A 11 35.02 -1.73 -10.32
CA LEU A 11 35.23 -3.05 -10.92
C LEU A 11 34.79 -4.13 -9.94
N VAL A 12 33.56 -4.06 -9.42
CA VAL A 12 32.98 -5.17 -8.67
C VAL A 12 31.55 -5.41 -9.14
N ILE A 13 31.44 -6.58 -9.76
CA ILE A 13 30.28 -7.45 -9.94
C ILE A 13 29.34 -7.13 -11.13
N ASN A 14 29.52 -7.95 -12.17
CA ASN A 14 28.49 -8.31 -13.14
C ASN A 14 27.28 -8.96 -12.43
N ALA A 15 26.37 -8.14 -11.89
CA ALA A 15 25.01 -8.49 -11.49
C ALA A 15 24.30 -7.16 -11.17
N VAL A 16 23.54 -6.60 -12.11
CA VAL A 16 22.08 -6.69 -12.04
C VAL A 16 21.54 -6.12 -10.73
N VAL A 17 20.82 -5.00 -10.87
CA VAL A 17 19.66 -4.61 -10.05
C VAL A 17 19.98 -3.76 -8.81
N VAL A 18 20.27 -2.47 -9.03
CA VAL A 18 19.61 -1.45 -8.19
C VAL A 18 18.21 -1.27 -8.78
N THR A 19 17.30 -2.22 -8.53
CA THR A 19 15.87 -1.98 -8.78
C THR A 19 15.42 -0.96 -7.76
N GLU A 20 14.97 0.18 -8.27
CA GLU A 20 13.87 1.00 -7.77
C GLU A 20 13.45 0.68 -6.34
N SER A 21 13.77 1.58 -5.40
CA SER A 21 13.11 1.63 -4.09
C SER A 21 11.63 1.98 -4.30
N GLY A 22 10.84 0.98 -4.70
CA GLY A 22 9.40 1.07 -4.78
C GLY A 22 8.86 1.46 -3.41
N HIS A 23 8.31 2.67 -3.32
CA HIS A 23 7.56 3.13 -2.15
C HIS A 23 6.29 2.28 -2.01
N HIS A 24 6.42 1.12 -1.38
CA HIS A 24 5.30 0.24 -1.13
C HIS A 24 4.46 0.85 0.00
N ASN A 25 3.47 1.67 -0.36
CA ASN A 25 2.47 2.17 0.56
C ASN A 25 1.86 0.96 1.30
N ARG A 26 2.23 0.79 2.57
CA ARG A 26 1.85 -0.37 3.38
C ARG A 26 0.40 -0.20 3.78
N VAL A 27 -0.47 -0.96 3.13
CA VAL A 27 -1.88 -1.03 3.50
C VAL A 27 -2.02 -1.81 4.79
N ASN A 28 -2.60 -1.19 5.81
CA ASN A 28 -2.94 -1.84 7.07
C ASN A 28 -4.43 -2.19 7.07
N CYS A 29 -4.72 -3.45 6.77
CA CYS A 29 -6.08 -3.99 6.67
C CYS A 29 -6.81 -4.10 8.02
N LEU A 30 -6.13 -3.84 9.15
CA LEU A 30 -6.72 -3.88 10.49
C LEU A 30 -7.30 -2.54 10.93
N LEU A 31 -7.04 -1.47 10.16
CA LEU A 31 -7.58 -0.14 10.49
C LEU A 31 -9.09 -0.08 10.22
N PRO A 32 -9.87 0.65 11.03
CA PRO A 32 -11.28 0.90 10.75
C PRO A 32 -11.46 1.75 9.48
N PRO A 33 -12.64 1.75 8.83
CA PRO A 33 -12.93 2.69 7.75
C PRO A 33 -12.89 4.12 8.28
N LYS A 34 -12.31 5.06 7.50
CA LYS A 34 -12.22 6.47 7.89
C LYS A 34 -12.80 7.37 6.80
N THR A 35 -13.94 8.01 7.09
CA THR A 35 -14.59 8.97 6.19
C THR A 35 -13.77 10.24 6.03
N GLY A 36 -13.16 10.75 7.11
CA GLY A 36 -12.42 12.02 7.09
C GLY A 36 -13.34 13.25 7.17
N PRO A 37 -12.79 14.46 7.30
CA PRO A 37 -13.55 15.68 7.56
C PRO A 37 -14.18 16.32 6.31
N CYS A 38 -13.69 15.97 5.12
CA CYS A 38 -14.24 16.50 3.88
C CYS A 38 -15.66 15.97 3.61
N LYS A 39 -16.48 16.77 2.92
CA LYS A 39 -17.91 16.51 2.68
C LYS A 39 -18.22 15.87 1.31
N GLY A 40 -17.22 15.27 0.67
CA GLY A 40 -17.43 14.50 -0.55
C GLY A 40 -18.18 13.19 -0.26
N SER A 41 -18.73 12.57 -1.31
CA SER A 41 -19.38 11.26 -1.21
C SER A 41 -18.76 10.30 -2.21
N PHE A 42 -17.68 9.65 -1.79
CA PHE A 42 -16.98 8.68 -2.61
C PHE A 42 -17.24 7.27 -2.09
N ALA A 43 -17.90 6.44 -2.90
CA ALA A 43 -18.05 5.01 -2.62
C ALA A 43 -16.67 4.34 -2.64
N ARG A 44 -16.28 3.75 -1.51
CA ARG A 44 -15.01 3.05 -1.32
C ARG A 44 -15.25 1.74 -0.60
N TYR A 45 -14.21 0.93 -0.51
CA TYR A 45 -14.21 -0.36 0.17
C TYR A 45 -13.14 -0.38 1.25
N TYR A 46 -13.44 -1.03 2.37
CA TYR A 46 -12.48 -1.32 3.43
C TYR A 46 -12.56 -2.81 3.77
N TYR A 47 -11.47 -3.37 4.31
CA TYR A 47 -11.45 -4.73 4.83
C TYR A 47 -12.01 -4.74 6.25
N ASP A 48 -13.08 -5.49 6.44
CA ASP A 48 -13.71 -5.75 7.71
C ASP A 48 -13.17 -7.08 8.27
N ILE A 49 -12.49 -6.99 9.41
CA ILE A 49 -11.82 -8.13 10.04
C ILE A 49 -12.80 -9.12 10.69
N GLU A 50 -13.96 -8.65 11.14
CA GLU A 50 -14.97 -9.46 11.82
C GLU A 50 -15.64 -10.40 10.83
N THR A 51 -16.00 -9.86 9.67
CA THR A 51 -16.60 -10.63 8.57
C THR A 51 -15.58 -11.25 7.63
N ARG A 52 -14.28 -10.93 7.81
CA ARG A 52 -13.17 -11.33 6.94
C ARG A 52 -13.44 -11.01 5.46
N GLY A 53 -14.06 -9.86 5.21
CA GLY A 53 -14.54 -9.47 3.88
C GLY A 53 -14.42 -7.98 3.63
N CYS A 54 -14.49 -7.59 2.35
CA CYS A 54 -14.46 -6.18 1.97
C CYS A 54 -15.87 -5.60 1.88
N LYS A 55 -16.15 -4.56 2.68
CA LYS A 55 -17.43 -3.86 2.74
C LYS A 55 -17.33 -2.45 2.16
N ALA A 56 -18.43 -1.94 1.64
CA ALA A 56 -18.50 -0.57 1.12
C ALA A 56 -18.66 0.44 2.26
N PHE A 57 -18.10 1.64 2.07
CA PHE A 57 -18.30 2.80 2.95
C PHE A 57 -18.19 4.11 2.15
N ILE A 58 -18.61 5.21 2.74
CA ILE A 58 -18.46 6.54 2.15
C ILE A 58 -17.19 7.21 2.68
N TYR A 59 -16.31 7.57 1.76
CA TYR A 59 -15.14 8.40 2.01
C TYR A 59 -15.42 9.85 1.66
N GLY A 60 -15.05 10.76 2.55
CA GLY A 60 -15.25 12.20 2.45
C GLY A 60 -14.33 12.89 1.43
N GLY A 61 -13.24 12.22 1.01
CA GLY A 61 -12.32 12.73 -0.01
C GLY A 61 -10.95 13.15 0.53
N CYS A 62 -10.81 13.40 1.84
CA CYS A 62 -9.53 13.74 2.47
C CYS A 62 -9.30 13.02 3.80
N GLU A 63 -8.04 12.97 4.23
CA GLU A 63 -7.58 12.42 5.53
C GLU A 63 -8.10 11.02 5.87
N GLY A 64 -8.30 10.17 4.86
CA GLY A 64 -8.57 8.75 5.05
C GLY A 64 -7.37 7.99 5.64
N ASN A 65 -7.47 6.67 5.71
CA ASN A 65 -6.35 5.80 6.05
C ASN A 65 -6.10 4.79 4.92
N SER A 66 -5.13 3.90 5.10
CA SER A 66 -4.72 2.97 4.04
C SER A 66 -5.69 1.80 3.83
N ASN A 67 -6.66 1.57 4.73
CA ASN A 67 -7.76 0.61 4.52
C ASN A 67 -8.91 1.28 3.72
N ASN A 68 -8.59 1.81 2.55
CA ASN A 68 -9.52 2.53 1.67
C ASN A 68 -9.20 2.20 0.21
N PHE A 69 -10.11 1.52 -0.47
CA PHE A 69 -9.93 1.03 -1.83
C PHE A 69 -11.06 1.52 -2.73
N SER A 70 -10.75 1.87 -3.98
CA SER A 70 -11.77 2.27 -4.96
C SER A 70 -12.60 1.11 -5.50
N LYS A 71 -12.06 -0.12 -5.49
CA LYS A 71 -12.75 -1.32 -5.97
C LYS A 71 -12.64 -2.46 -4.96
N LYS A 72 -13.71 -3.23 -4.81
CA LYS A 72 -13.79 -4.40 -3.91
C LYS A 72 -12.66 -5.40 -4.16
N HIS A 73 -12.40 -5.75 -5.43
CA HIS A 73 -11.35 -6.70 -5.80
C HIS A 73 -9.95 -6.28 -5.33
N HIS A 74 -9.63 -4.98 -5.34
CA HIS A 74 -8.33 -4.50 -4.84
C HIS A 74 -8.20 -4.68 -3.33
N CYS A 75 -9.28 -4.40 -2.58
CA CYS A 75 -9.35 -4.67 -1.16
C CYS A 75 -9.14 -6.16 -0.87
N GLU A 76 -9.86 -7.04 -1.56
CA GLU A 76 -9.76 -8.49 -1.36
C GLU A 76 -8.36 -9.01 -1.70
N LYS A 77 -7.81 -8.61 -2.86
CA LYS A 77 -6.46 -9.01 -3.28
C LYS A 77 -5.41 -8.60 -2.25
N ARG A 78 -5.56 -7.43 -1.64
CA ARG A 78 -4.58 -6.88 -0.68
C ARG A 78 -4.74 -7.49 0.72
N CYS A 79 -5.96 -7.71 1.19
CA CYS A 79 -6.24 -8.00 2.60
C CYS A 79 -6.72 -9.43 2.90
N ARG A 80 -7.10 -10.23 1.89
CA ARG A 80 -7.59 -11.61 2.11
C ARG A 80 -6.56 -12.55 2.74
N LYS A 81 -5.26 -12.22 2.65
CA LYS A 81 -4.16 -12.99 3.26
C LYS A 81 -3.79 -12.54 4.67
N VAL A 82 -4.53 -11.60 5.27
CA VAL A 82 -4.26 -11.16 6.65
C VAL A 82 -4.47 -12.36 7.56
N ARG A 83 -3.36 -12.96 8.00
CA ARG A 83 -3.36 -14.03 8.98
C ARG A 83 -3.37 -13.40 10.35
N PHE A 84 -4.42 -13.67 11.11
CA PHE A 84 -4.49 -13.33 12.52
C PHE A 84 -3.55 -14.29 13.25
N PHE A 85 -2.29 -13.87 13.45
CA PHE A 85 -1.37 -14.58 14.33
C PHE A 85 -1.82 -14.34 15.77
N GLY A 86 -2.60 -15.30 16.30
CA GLY A 86 -2.93 -15.39 17.72
C GLY A 86 -4.13 -14.54 18.14
N LYS A 87 -5.20 -15.23 18.50
CA LYS A 87 -5.91 -15.11 19.79
C LYS A 87 -7.05 -16.13 19.79
N TYR A 88 -6.76 -17.28 20.39
CA TYR A 88 -7.74 -18.13 21.05
C TYR A 88 -7.83 -17.66 22.51
#